data_AF-A0A7Y4TYH2-F1
#
_entry.id   AF-A0A7Y4TYH2-F1
#
_cell.length_a   1.000
_cell.length_b   1.000
_cell.length_c   1.000
_cell.angle_alpha   90.00
_cell.angle_beta   90.00
_cell.angle_gamma   90.00
#
_symmetry.space_group_name_H-M   'P 1'
#
loop_
_entity.id
_entity.type
_entity.pdbx_description
1 polymer ?
#
loop_
_entity_poly.entity_id
_entity_poly.type
_entity_poly.pdbx_seq_one_letter_code
_entity_poly.pdbx_strand_id
1 'polypeptide(L)'
;MKDPVIVVAQQPAPILNNSDGGRTATVSQVKTTSPSISLPAPAHEVIVWFGHFMFRFRNALFPFTLVLLVLISTPRLPFESARLDLWLDAVGVMLAFIGQTCRALAIGSVDNIRRGGHRKRIAAETLIHSGIYAHTRNPLYLGNLIILSGLLLIANCRWWYLLVWPGFLGIYHAIVRAEEEFLAEKFGPAYRDYLHTVNRFLPTYTGLRQSLARSSFAWRRVRRKEFGVVCSWLASALVLLLWKQWEQEGPMLWKAHLPYGLLFLLVLLGLVRGMVWLYQSRTRKAA
;
A
#
# COMPACT_ATOMS: atom_id res chain seq x y z
N MET A 1 -7.78 10.55 13.43
CA MET A 1 -9.10 9.97 13.11
C MET A 1 -8.86 8.81 12.16
N LYS A 2 -9.06 7.56 12.61
CA LYS A 2 -8.66 6.33 11.89
C LYS A 2 -9.49 6.17 10.61
N ASP A 3 -8.93 6.51 9.46
CA ASP A 3 -9.60 6.28 8.18
C ASP A 3 -9.65 4.78 7.86
N PRO A 4 -10.84 4.22 7.57
CA PRO A 4 -11.02 2.80 7.29
C PRO A 4 -10.62 2.53 5.84
N VAL A 5 -9.32 2.44 5.58
CA VAL A 5 -8.80 1.83 4.35
C VAL A 5 -9.10 0.33 4.47
N ILE A 6 -10.27 -0.05 3.91
CA ILE A 6 -10.73 -1.42 3.60
C ILE A 6 -10.22 -2.41 4.64
N VAL A 7 -11.01 -2.52 5.72
CA VAL A 7 -10.70 -3.34 6.88
C VAL A 7 -10.55 -4.79 6.44
N VAL A 8 -9.31 -5.18 6.25
CA VAL A 8 -8.79 -6.46 6.66
C VAL A 8 -8.01 -6.07 7.92
N ALA A 9 -8.55 -6.42 9.09
CA ALA A 9 -7.98 -6.12 10.41
C ALA A 9 -7.76 -4.65 10.84
N GLN A 10 -8.67 -4.09 11.64
CA GLN A 10 -8.24 -3.12 12.65
C GLN A 10 -8.11 -3.89 13.97
N GLN A 11 -6.88 -3.98 14.50
CA GLN A 11 -6.62 -4.46 15.85
C GLN A 11 -7.52 -3.70 16.85
N PRO A 12 -8.30 -4.38 17.69
CA PRO A 12 -8.66 -3.81 18.98
C PRO A 12 -7.38 -3.70 19.82
N ALA A 13 -7.27 -2.64 20.62
CA ALA A 13 -6.17 -2.47 21.58
C ALA A 13 -6.09 -3.69 22.51
N PRO A 14 -4.91 -4.08 23.00
CA PRO A 14 -4.80 -5.20 23.94
C PRO A 14 -5.60 -4.85 25.19
N ILE A 15 -6.64 -5.64 25.45
CA ILE A 15 -7.30 -5.66 26.75
C ILE A 15 -6.38 -6.49 27.63
N LEU A 16 -5.62 -5.84 28.51
CA LEU A 16 -5.03 -6.52 29.66
C LEU A 16 -6.20 -6.92 30.56
N ASN A 17 -6.58 -8.19 30.56
CA ASN A 17 -7.49 -8.72 31.56
C ASN A 17 -6.75 -9.71 32.45
N ASN A 18 -6.70 -9.36 33.73
CA ASN A 18 -6.29 -10.23 34.82
C ASN A 18 -7.41 -11.24 35.15
N SER A 19 -6.97 -12.28 35.85
CA SER A 19 -7.69 -13.29 36.65
C SER A 19 -8.42 -14.45 35.95
N ASP A 20 -7.77 -15.61 36.11
CA ASP A 20 -8.26 -16.86 36.69
C ASP A 20 -9.37 -17.70 36.03
N GLY A 21 -9.05 -19.00 35.90
CA GLY A 21 -10.01 -20.05 36.27
C GLY A 21 -10.32 -21.14 35.24
N GLY A 22 -9.42 -22.11 35.07
CA GLY A 22 -9.78 -23.55 35.08
C GLY A 22 -10.40 -24.24 33.84
N ARG A 23 -9.86 -25.46 33.60
CA ARG A 23 -10.44 -26.65 32.93
C ARG A 23 -10.11 -26.91 31.45
N THR A 24 -9.03 -27.68 31.30
CA THR A 24 -8.79 -28.85 30.42
C THR A 24 -9.88 -29.25 29.40
N ALA A 25 -9.50 -29.27 28.12
CA ALA A 25 -10.02 -30.20 27.12
C ALA A 25 -8.92 -30.51 26.08
N THR A 26 -8.52 -31.79 26.03
CA THR A 26 -7.49 -32.32 25.13
C THR A 26 -8.10 -32.60 23.76
N VAL A 27 -7.65 -31.90 22.71
CA VAL A 27 -8.02 -32.19 21.31
C VAL A 27 -6.78 -32.68 20.57
N SER A 28 -6.80 -33.96 20.20
CA SER A 28 -5.76 -34.64 19.40
C SER A 28 -5.59 -33.96 18.04
N GLN A 29 -4.36 -33.51 17.77
CA GLN A 29 -3.92 -32.93 16.50
C GLN A 29 -3.68 -34.03 15.47
N VAL A 30 -4.45 -34.04 14.38
CA VAL A 30 -4.12 -34.80 13.17
C VAL A 30 -3.16 -33.95 12.33
N LYS A 31 -1.90 -34.38 12.29
CA LYS A 31 -0.80 -33.75 11.55
C LYS A 31 -0.91 -34.08 10.06
N THR A 32 -1.43 -33.15 9.26
CA THR A 32 -1.33 -33.21 7.80
C THR A 32 -0.15 -32.34 7.34
N THR A 33 0.95 -32.99 6.97
CA THR A 33 2.17 -32.35 6.46
C THR A 33 2.02 -32.03 4.98
N SER A 34 1.78 -30.76 4.65
CA SER A 34 2.03 -30.22 3.30
C SER A 34 3.39 -29.50 3.32
N PRO A 35 4.25 -29.64 2.30
CA PRO A 35 5.59 -29.08 2.31
C PRO A 35 5.54 -27.59 1.95
N SER A 36 5.12 -26.75 2.90
CA SER A 36 5.49 -25.34 2.91
C SER A 36 6.80 -25.22 3.69
N ILE A 37 7.82 -24.55 3.16
CA ILE A 37 9.05 -24.21 3.88
C ILE A 37 8.65 -23.50 5.18
N SER A 38 8.61 -24.25 6.28
CA SER A 38 8.26 -23.76 7.60
C SER A 38 9.51 -23.11 8.17
N LEU A 39 9.53 -21.78 8.20
CA LEU A 39 10.54 -21.05 8.96
C LEU A 39 10.52 -21.57 10.41
N PRO A 40 11.68 -21.65 11.09
CA PRO A 40 11.71 -22.04 12.50
C PRO A 40 10.78 -21.12 13.29
N ALA A 41 10.01 -21.68 14.23
CA ALA A 41 9.02 -20.96 15.05
C ALA A 41 9.49 -19.56 15.54
N PRO A 42 10.72 -19.37 16.06
CA PRO A 42 11.18 -18.05 16.47
C PRO A 42 11.31 -17.04 15.32
N ALA A 43 11.66 -17.47 14.11
CA ALA A 43 11.75 -16.56 12.95
C ALA A 43 10.37 -16.12 12.46
N HIS A 44 9.36 -16.99 12.56
CA HIS A 44 7.98 -16.64 12.23
C HIS A 44 7.44 -15.55 13.16
N GLU A 45 7.59 -15.75 14.47
CA GLU A 45 7.13 -14.80 15.50
C GLU A 45 7.80 -13.42 15.36
N VAL A 46 9.11 -13.38 15.08
CA VAL A 46 9.85 -12.13 14.86
C VAL A 46 9.32 -11.38 13.63
N ILE A 47 9.05 -12.07 12.52
CA ILE A 47 8.53 -11.45 11.30
C ILE A 47 7.14 -10.85 11.54
N VAL A 48 6.27 -11.57 12.26
CA VAL A 48 4.90 -11.13 12.57
C VAL A 48 4.93 -9.93 13.51
N TRP A 49 5.73 -9.98 14.56
CA TRP A 49 5.92 -8.86 15.48
C TRP A 49 6.42 -7.61 14.76
N PHE A 50 7.45 -7.77 13.90
CA PHE A 50 7.97 -6.68 13.08
C PHE A 50 6.90 -6.16 12.11
N GLY A 51 6.10 -7.04 11.53
CA GLY A 51 4.96 -6.71 10.68
C GLY A 51 3.93 -5.84 11.40
N HIS A 52 3.53 -6.20 12.61
CA HIS A 52 2.62 -5.39 13.43
C HIS A 52 3.19 -4.01 13.74
N PHE A 53 4.48 -3.94 14.08
CA PHE A 53 5.16 -2.68 14.30
C PHE A 53 5.16 -1.82 13.02
N MET A 54 5.57 -2.37 11.89
CA MET A 54 5.60 -1.67 10.59
C MET A 54 4.22 -1.26 10.10
N PHE A 55 3.16 -2.03 10.40
CA PHE A 55 1.79 -1.68 10.06
C PHE A 55 1.36 -0.35 10.67
N ARG A 56 1.80 -0.05 11.90
CA ARG A 56 1.53 1.24 12.56
C ARG A 56 2.19 2.41 11.82
N PHE A 57 3.36 2.18 11.23
CA PHE A 57 4.13 3.18 10.49
C PHE A 57 3.90 3.18 8.98
N ARG A 58 3.02 2.32 8.46
CA ARG A 58 2.81 2.16 7.00
C ARG A 58 2.51 3.44 6.24
N ASN A 59 1.84 4.42 6.88
CA ASN A 59 1.52 5.71 6.25
C ASN A 59 2.73 6.64 6.25
N ALA A 60 3.65 6.49 7.20
CA ALA A 60 4.91 7.22 7.28
C ALA A 60 6.00 6.58 6.40
N LEU A 61 5.87 5.28 6.07
CA LEU A 61 6.80 4.57 5.19
C LEU A 61 7.02 5.33 3.89
N PHE A 62 5.96 5.74 3.21
CA PHE A 62 6.04 6.41 1.91
C PHE A 62 6.78 7.77 1.96
N PRO A 63 6.40 8.76 2.80
CA PRO A 63 7.14 10.02 2.91
C PRO A 63 8.56 9.83 3.45
N PHE A 64 8.78 8.88 4.36
CA PHE A 64 10.13 8.52 4.80
C PHE A 64 10.99 8.01 3.64
N THR A 65 10.40 7.17 2.78
CA THR A 65 11.08 6.69 1.55
C THR A 65 11.46 7.84 0.65
N LEU A 66 10.57 8.82 0.46
CA LEU A 66 10.84 9.98 -0.38
C LEU A 66 11.99 10.83 0.17
N VAL A 67 12.01 11.09 1.48
CA VAL A 67 13.10 11.84 2.11
C VAL A 67 14.41 11.08 1.97
N LEU A 68 14.39 9.78 2.27
CA LEU A 68 15.55 8.91 2.07
C LEU A 68 16.00 8.90 0.60
N LEU A 69 15.06 8.92 -0.35
CA LEU A 69 15.27 9.00 -1.79
C LEU A 69 16.10 10.21 -2.14
N VAL A 70 15.61 11.40 -1.79
CA VAL A 70 16.30 12.65 -2.07
C VAL A 70 17.69 12.67 -1.42
N LEU A 71 17.80 12.27 -0.15
CA LEU A 71 19.07 12.35 0.61
C LEU A 71 20.17 11.40 0.09
N ILE A 72 19.82 10.19 -0.35
CA ILE A 72 20.80 9.19 -0.80
C ILE A 72 20.97 9.22 -2.33
N SER A 73 20.00 9.76 -3.07
CA SER A 73 20.12 9.87 -4.52
C SER A 73 21.17 10.89 -4.89
N THR A 74 22.26 10.41 -5.48
CA THR A 74 23.15 11.21 -6.33
C THR A 74 22.79 10.84 -7.76
N PRO A 75 21.77 11.50 -8.36
CA PRO A 75 21.30 11.14 -9.68
C PRO A 75 22.42 11.36 -10.70
N ARG A 76 23.04 10.27 -11.11
CA ARG A 76 23.99 10.24 -12.22
C ARG A 76 23.25 9.74 -13.45
N LEU A 77 23.58 10.32 -14.61
CA LEU A 77 23.07 9.82 -15.87
C LEU A 77 23.38 8.31 -15.99
N PRO A 78 22.38 7.46 -16.23
CA PRO A 78 22.59 6.02 -16.35
C PRO A 78 23.42 5.77 -17.60
N PHE A 79 24.62 5.21 -17.40
CA PHE A 79 25.59 5.01 -18.48
C PHE A 79 25.85 6.30 -19.30
N GLU A 80 25.77 7.47 -18.66
CA GLU A 80 25.96 8.78 -19.30
C GLU A 80 24.97 9.09 -20.44
N SER A 81 23.84 8.36 -20.50
CA SER A 81 22.85 8.49 -21.57
C SER A 81 21.58 9.20 -21.09
N ALA A 82 21.38 10.44 -21.54
CA ALA A 82 20.15 11.19 -21.31
C ALA A 82 18.90 10.51 -21.90
N ARG A 83 19.06 9.77 -23.01
CA ARG A 83 17.95 9.02 -23.62
C ARG A 83 17.49 7.87 -22.72
N LEU A 84 18.43 7.11 -22.17
CA LEU A 84 18.11 6.00 -21.27
C LEU A 84 17.44 6.52 -20.00
N ASP A 85 17.92 7.63 -19.49
CA ASP A 85 17.36 8.33 -18.34
C ASP A 85 15.90 8.72 -18.54
N LEU A 86 15.58 9.34 -19.69
CA LEU A 86 14.21 9.68 -20.07
C LEU A 86 13.32 8.43 -20.21
N TRP A 87 13.85 7.34 -20.77
CA TRP A 87 13.12 6.08 -20.86
C TRP A 87 12.81 5.48 -19.49
N LEU A 88 13.77 5.51 -18.55
CA LEU A 88 13.55 5.04 -17.18
C LEU A 88 12.52 5.91 -16.45
N ASP A 89 12.54 7.23 -16.65
CA ASP A 89 11.54 8.14 -16.10
C ASP A 89 10.14 7.83 -16.66
N ALA A 90 10.02 7.64 -17.97
CA ALA A 90 8.76 7.30 -18.63
C ALA A 90 8.19 5.94 -18.17
N VAL A 91 9.05 4.92 -18.09
CA VAL A 91 8.67 3.60 -17.55
C VAL A 91 8.28 3.72 -16.08
N GLY A 92 9.00 4.53 -15.30
CA GLY A 92 8.71 4.77 -13.90
C GLY A 92 7.34 5.40 -13.67
N VAL A 93 7.00 6.43 -14.44
CA VAL A 93 5.68 7.07 -14.43
C VAL A 93 4.60 6.06 -14.84
N MET A 94 4.83 5.29 -15.90
CA MET A 94 3.90 4.26 -16.35
C MET A 94 3.63 3.22 -15.27
N LEU A 95 4.66 2.72 -14.59
CA LEU A 95 4.51 1.79 -13.46
C LEU A 95 3.70 2.42 -12.33
N ALA A 96 3.97 3.68 -11.97
CA ALA A 96 3.20 4.36 -10.93
C ALA A 96 1.70 4.43 -11.26
N PHE A 97 1.34 4.70 -12.52
CA PHE A 97 -0.05 4.65 -12.98
C PHE A 97 -0.65 3.24 -12.94
N ILE A 98 0.11 2.20 -13.31
CA ILE A 98 -0.33 0.80 -13.23
C ILE A 98 -0.61 0.42 -11.77
N GLY A 99 0.31 0.74 -10.86
CA GLY A 99 0.14 0.49 -9.44
C GLY A 99 -1.04 1.26 -8.85
N GLN A 100 -1.23 2.51 -9.25
CA GLN A 100 -2.39 3.32 -8.87
C GLN A 100 -3.71 2.73 -9.38
N THR A 101 -3.71 2.16 -10.59
CA THR A 101 -4.87 1.48 -11.16
C THR A 101 -5.18 0.21 -10.37
N CYS A 102 -4.18 -0.59 -10.02
CA CYS A 102 -4.35 -1.77 -9.16
C CYS A 102 -4.99 -1.40 -7.81
N ARG A 103 -4.53 -0.32 -7.17
CA ARG A 103 -5.14 0.19 -5.92
C ARG A 103 -6.57 0.68 -6.12
N ALA A 104 -6.83 1.40 -7.22
CA ALA A 104 -8.16 1.86 -7.57
C ALA A 104 -9.13 0.68 -7.78
N LEU A 105 -8.69 -0.38 -8.45
CA LEU A 105 -9.44 -1.62 -8.61
C LEU A 105 -9.70 -2.30 -7.27
N ALA A 106 -8.71 -2.37 -6.38
CA ALA A 106 -8.87 -2.90 -5.03
C ALA A 106 -9.91 -2.15 -4.22
N ILE A 107 -9.97 -0.83 -4.34
CA ILE A 107 -10.91 -0.03 -3.56
C ILE A 107 -12.29 0.05 -4.18
N GLY A 108 -12.33 0.12 -5.50
CA GLY A 108 -13.56 0.30 -6.26
C GLY A 108 -14.38 -0.96 -6.33
N SER A 109 -13.76 -2.13 -6.49
CA SER A 109 -14.43 -3.42 -6.74
C SER A 109 -14.96 -4.12 -5.48
N VAL A 110 -14.81 -3.51 -4.30
CA VAL A 110 -15.35 -4.07 -3.06
C VAL A 110 -16.84 -3.76 -2.97
N ASP A 111 -17.66 -4.77 -3.25
CA ASP A 111 -19.10 -4.71 -3.08
C ASP A 111 -19.47 -4.67 -1.60
N ASN A 112 -20.35 -3.71 -1.24
CA ASN A 112 -21.11 -3.69 0.01
C ASN A 112 -20.39 -4.15 1.29
N ILE A 113 -19.56 -3.27 1.87
CA ILE A 113 -19.47 -3.22 3.33
C ILE A 113 -20.90 -2.88 3.80
N ARG A 114 -21.69 -3.88 4.23
CA ARG A 114 -23.00 -3.64 4.87
C ARG A 114 -22.76 -2.62 5.98
N ARG A 115 -23.22 -1.38 5.76
CA ARG A 115 -23.23 -0.37 6.80
C ARG A 115 -24.30 -0.82 7.79
N GLY A 116 -23.90 -1.58 8.81
CA GLY A 116 -24.74 -1.83 9.97
C GLY A 116 -25.28 -0.50 10.50
N GLY A 117 -26.58 -0.48 10.77
CA GLY A 117 -27.34 0.74 11.05
C GLY A 117 -26.77 1.61 12.18
N HIS A 118 -27.05 2.91 12.07
CA HIS A 118 -27.06 3.96 13.11
C HIS A 118 -25.89 4.14 14.10
N ARG A 119 -24.81 3.35 14.08
CA ARG A 119 -23.57 3.70 14.79
C ARG A 119 -22.36 3.42 13.92
N LYS A 120 -21.57 4.47 13.68
CA LYS A 120 -20.38 4.56 12.82
C LYS A 120 -19.21 3.63 13.23
N ARG A 121 -19.43 2.33 13.36
CA ARG A 121 -18.38 1.31 13.45
C ARG A 121 -18.39 0.51 12.15
N ILE A 122 -17.45 0.83 11.26
CA ILE A 122 -17.16 -0.02 10.11
C ILE A 122 -16.31 -1.17 10.63
N ALA A 123 -16.95 -2.16 11.25
CA ALA A 123 -16.35 -3.47 11.42
C ALA A 123 -16.55 -4.23 10.10
N ALA A 124 -15.48 -4.66 9.44
CA ALA A 124 -15.62 -5.67 8.39
C ALA A 124 -16.05 -6.97 9.07
N GLU A 125 -17.35 -7.23 9.11
CA GLU A 125 -17.94 -8.48 9.60
C GLU A 125 -17.81 -9.60 8.56
N THR A 126 -17.44 -9.28 7.32
CA THR A 126 -17.37 -10.20 6.19
C THR A 126 -15.99 -10.20 5.54
N LEU A 127 -15.54 -11.39 5.14
CA LEU A 127 -14.30 -11.58 4.38
C LEU A 127 -14.52 -11.12 2.93
N ILE A 128 -13.63 -10.26 2.43
CA ILE A 128 -13.65 -9.78 1.05
C ILE A 128 -12.81 -10.73 0.20
N HIS A 129 -13.44 -11.41 -0.75
CA HIS A 129 -12.78 -12.37 -1.65
C HIS A 129 -13.28 -12.24 -3.11
N SER A 130 -13.95 -11.13 -3.46
CA SER A 130 -14.50 -10.86 -4.79
C SER A 130 -13.75 -9.75 -5.53
N GLY A 131 -14.07 -9.58 -6.82
CA GLY A 131 -13.39 -8.60 -7.68
C GLY A 131 -11.89 -8.93 -7.78
N ILE A 132 -11.02 -7.92 -7.60
CA ILE A 132 -9.56 -8.13 -7.66
C ILE A 132 -9.03 -9.01 -6.51
N TYR A 133 -9.74 -9.10 -5.38
CA TYR A 133 -9.35 -9.95 -4.26
C TYR A 133 -9.51 -11.45 -4.59
N ALA A 134 -10.27 -11.81 -5.62
CA ALA A 134 -10.31 -13.19 -6.12
C ALA A 134 -9.01 -13.61 -6.85
N HIS A 135 -8.16 -12.65 -7.21
CA HIS A 135 -6.97 -12.88 -8.03
C HIS A 135 -5.67 -12.72 -7.26
N THR A 136 -5.65 -11.83 -6.26
CA THR A 136 -4.54 -11.65 -5.33
C THR A 136 -5.09 -11.24 -3.97
N ARG A 137 -4.51 -11.77 -2.89
CA ARG A 137 -4.95 -11.44 -1.52
C ARG A 137 -4.60 -10.01 -1.12
N ASN A 138 -3.54 -9.46 -1.70
CA ASN A 138 -2.93 -8.20 -1.25
C ASN A 138 -2.80 -7.17 -2.39
N PRO A 139 -3.87 -6.85 -3.13
CA PRO A 139 -3.81 -5.97 -4.31
C PRO A 139 -3.37 -4.55 -3.96
N LEU A 140 -3.70 -4.06 -2.75
CA LEU A 140 -3.26 -2.74 -2.28
C LEU A 140 -1.75 -2.66 -2.05
N TYR A 141 -1.16 -3.70 -1.45
CA TYR A 141 0.28 -3.77 -1.22
C TYR A 141 1.04 -4.02 -2.51
N LEU A 142 0.48 -4.84 -3.41
CA LEU A 142 1.01 -4.99 -4.76
C LEU A 142 1.04 -3.66 -5.51
N GLY A 143 -0.05 -2.90 -5.50
CA GLY A 143 -0.10 -1.58 -6.12
C GLY A 143 0.90 -0.58 -5.51
N ASN A 144 1.10 -0.62 -4.18
CA ASN A 144 2.14 0.18 -3.53
C ASN A 144 3.55 -0.21 -3.97
N LEU A 145 3.84 -1.51 -4.04
CA LEU A 145 5.13 -2.01 -4.52
C LEU A 145 5.38 -1.51 -5.95
N ILE A 146 4.40 -1.61 -6.85
CA ILE A 146 4.54 -1.13 -8.24
C ILE A 146 4.75 0.39 -8.31
N ILE A 147 4.02 1.18 -7.51
CA ILE A 147 4.25 2.64 -7.43
C ILE A 147 5.66 2.95 -6.95
N LEU A 148 6.10 2.28 -5.88
CA LEU A 148 7.45 2.43 -5.36
C LEU A 148 8.48 2.07 -6.42
N SER A 149 8.33 0.93 -7.12
CA SER A 149 9.22 0.58 -8.25
C SER A 149 9.31 1.69 -9.28
N GLY A 150 8.16 2.28 -9.63
CA GLY A 150 8.11 3.39 -10.58
C GLY A 150 8.90 4.62 -10.13
N LEU A 151 8.72 5.02 -8.87
CA LEU A 151 9.49 6.12 -8.27
C LEU A 151 10.98 5.80 -8.15
N LEU A 152 11.34 4.54 -7.91
CA LEU A 152 12.73 4.11 -7.88
C LEU A 152 13.40 4.22 -9.26
N LEU A 153 12.69 3.89 -10.33
CA LEU A 153 13.20 4.07 -11.69
C LEU A 153 13.43 5.55 -12.02
N ILE A 154 12.53 6.44 -11.58
CA ILE A 154 12.69 7.89 -11.77
C ILE A 154 13.91 8.42 -11.00
N ALA A 155 14.09 7.95 -9.76
CA ALA A 155 15.23 8.36 -8.92
C ALA A 155 16.57 7.84 -9.46
N ASN A 156 16.56 6.70 -10.16
CA ASN A 156 17.68 6.12 -10.88
C ASN A 156 19.01 6.11 -10.09
N CYS A 157 19.02 5.59 -8.87
CA CYS A 157 20.24 5.48 -8.08
C CYS A 157 20.52 4.02 -7.68
N ARG A 158 21.80 3.61 -7.82
CA ARG A 158 22.25 2.22 -7.64
C ARG A 158 21.91 1.61 -6.27
N TRP A 159 21.96 2.43 -5.22
CA TRP A 159 21.69 1.98 -3.85
C TRP A 159 20.22 1.61 -3.65
N TRP A 160 19.32 2.16 -4.47
CA TRP A 160 17.90 1.83 -4.44
C TRP A 160 17.62 0.41 -4.89
N TYR A 161 18.24 -0.01 -5.98
CA TYR A 161 18.05 -1.35 -6.52
C TYR A 161 18.62 -2.43 -5.58
N LEU A 162 19.74 -2.12 -4.90
CA LEU A 162 20.46 -3.09 -4.07
C LEU A 162 19.95 -3.18 -2.63
N LEU A 163 19.62 -2.06 -1.99
CA LEU A 163 19.27 -2.04 -0.57
C LEU A 163 17.80 -1.75 -0.35
N VAL A 164 17.28 -0.71 -1.00
CA VAL A 164 15.97 -0.19 -0.63
C VAL A 164 14.84 -1.03 -1.21
N TRP A 165 14.95 -1.45 -2.47
CA TRP A 165 13.93 -2.29 -3.08
C TRP A 165 13.76 -3.65 -2.34
N PRO A 166 14.83 -4.41 -2.03
CA PRO A 166 14.71 -5.60 -1.17
C PRO A 166 14.18 -5.29 0.24
N GLY A 167 14.58 -4.15 0.83
CA GLY A 167 14.08 -3.71 2.13
C GLY A 167 12.55 -3.54 2.13
N PHE A 168 11.98 -2.90 1.11
CA PHE A 168 10.53 -2.76 0.96
C PHE A 168 9.82 -4.09 0.75
N LEU A 169 10.41 -5.00 -0.04
CA LEU A 169 9.86 -6.35 -0.18
C LEU A 169 9.80 -7.06 1.17
N GLY A 170 10.85 -6.96 1.98
CA GLY A 170 10.90 -7.51 3.34
C GLY A 170 9.84 -6.88 4.27
N ILE A 171 9.73 -5.55 4.28
CA ILE A 171 8.74 -4.84 5.12
C ILE A 171 7.31 -5.21 4.72
N TYR A 172 6.97 -5.16 3.43
CA TYR A 172 5.63 -5.53 2.97
C TYR A 172 5.36 -7.01 3.18
N HIS A 173 6.36 -7.89 3.06
CA HIS A 173 6.20 -9.30 3.41
C HIS A 173 5.83 -9.47 4.89
N ALA A 174 6.55 -8.80 5.80
CA ALA A 174 6.27 -8.85 7.23
C ALA A 174 4.88 -8.30 7.57
N ILE A 175 4.51 -7.15 7.00
CA ILE A 175 3.18 -6.55 7.17
C ILE A 175 2.09 -7.54 6.73
N VAL A 176 2.23 -8.14 5.54
CA VAL A 176 1.25 -9.09 5.01
C VAL A 176 1.16 -10.34 5.87
N ARG A 177 2.27 -10.86 6.40
CA ARG A 177 2.25 -12.01 7.31
C ARG A 177 1.46 -11.72 8.58
N ALA A 178 1.71 -10.59 9.21
CA ALA A 178 0.99 -10.17 10.41
C ALA A 178 -0.51 -9.95 10.14
N GLU A 179 -0.86 -9.43 8.95
CA GLU A 179 -2.25 -9.26 8.53
C GLU A 179 -2.93 -10.62 8.25
N GLU A 180 -2.24 -11.56 7.60
CA GLU A 180 -2.76 -12.90 7.33
C GLU A 180 -3.04 -13.69 8.61
N GLU A 181 -2.19 -13.59 9.62
CA GLU A 181 -2.38 -14.26 10.92
C GLU A 181 -3.61 -13.71 11.64
N PHE A 182 -3.72 -12.39 11.75
CA PHE A 182 -4.91 -11.76 12.32
C PHE A 182 -6.20 -12.21 11.61
N LEU A 183 -6.18 -12.34 10.29
CA LEU A 183 -7.36 -12.76 9.52
C LEU A 183 -7.69 -14.22 9.70
N ALA A 184 -6.66 -15.07 9.82
CA ALA A 184 -6.85 -16.48 10.13
C ALA A 184 -7.50 -16.64 11.51
N GLU A 185 -7.10 -15.83 12.50
CA GLU A 185 -7.75 -15.78 13.81
C GLU A 185 -9.19 -15.27 13.72
N LYS A 186 -9.41 -14.17 12.97
CA LYS A 186 -10.71 -13.50 12.91
C LYS A 186 -11.77 -14.27 12.13
N PHE A 187 -11.40 -14.85 10.99
CA PHE A 187 -12.33 -15.48 10.04
C PHE A 187 -12.21 -17.01 10.00
N GLY A 188 -11.20 -17.58 10.67
CA GLY A 188 -11.09 -19.02 10.89
C GLY A 188 -11.01 -19.83 9.59
N PRO A 189 -11.82 -20.91 9.45
CA PRO A 189 -11.80 -21.78 8.27
C PRO A 189 -12.00 -21.05 6.94
N ALA A 190 -12.92 -20.08 6.89
CA ALA A 190 -13.23 -19.35 5.66
C ALA A 190 -12.02 -18.60 5.09
N TYR A 191 -11.14 -18.10 5.96
CA TYR A 191 -9.89 -17.47 5.51
C TYR A 191 -8.86 -18.50 5.06
N ARG A 192 -8.78 -19.66 5.72
CA ARG A 192 -7.88 -20.73 5.30
C ARG A 192 -8.22 -21.24 3.91
N ASP A 193 -9.50 -21.45 3.60
CA ASP A 193 -9.94 -21.85 2.26
C ASP A 193 -9.57 -20.79 1.21
N TYR A 194 -9.67 -19.51 1.58
CA TYR A 194 -9.24 -18.41 0.73
C TYR A 194 -7.70 -18.39 0.50
N LEU A 195 -6.89 -18.73 1.51
CA LEU A 195 -5.43 -18.84 1.36
C LEU A 195 -5.01 -19.91 0.34
N HIS A 196 -5.80 -21.00 0.23
CA HIS A 196 -5.54 -22.11 -0.70
C HIS A 196 -5.94 -21.79 -2.15
N THR A 197 -6.88 -20.89 -2.36
CA THR A 197 -7.46 -20.58 -3.67
C THR A 197 -6.83 -19.36 -4.33
N VAL A 198 -6.26 -18.44 -3.54
CA VAL A 198 -5.75 -17.16 -4.05
C VAL A 198 -4.29 -16.93 -3.69
N ASN A 199 -3.50 -16.49 -4.67
CA ASN A 199 -2.10 -16.15 -4.48
C ASN A 199 -1.91 -14.94 -3.56
N ARG A 200 -0.81 -14.90 -2.82
CA ARG A 200 -0.51 -13.81 -1.88
C ARG A 200 -0.27 -12.47 -2.59
N PHE A 201 0.56 -12.48 -3.64
CA PHE A 201 0.99 -11.28 -4.37
C PHE A 201 0.72 -11.38 -5.87
N LEU A 202 1.20 -12.44 -6.53
CA LEU A 202 1.10 -12.60 -7.98
C LEU A 202 -0.36 -12.83 -8.41
N PRO A 203 -0.99 -11.86 -9.11
CA PRO A 203 -2.39 -11.98 -9.48
C PRO A 203 -2.58 -13.09 -10.52
N THR A 204 -3.63 -13.90 -10.35
CA THR A 204 -4.08 -14.79 -11.41
C THR A 204 -4.78 -13.97 -12.50
N TYR A 205 -4.37 -14.11 -13.76
CA TYR A 205 -4.95 -13.34 -14.86
C TYR A 205 -6.23 -13.98 -15.42
N THR A 206 -6.40 -15.30 -15.23
CA THR A 206 -7.56 -16.06 -15.70
C THR A 206 -8.83 -15.55 -15.05
N GLY A 207 -9.81 -15.13 -15.86
CA GLY A 207 -11.12 -14.67 -15.37
C GLY A 207 -11.15 -13.25 -14.77
N LEU A 208 -10.02 -12.52 -14.74
CA LEU A 208 -9.93 -11.19 -14.10
C LEU A 208 -10.97 -10.21 -14.62
N ARG A 209 -11.13 -10.12 -15.94
CA ARG A 209 -12.12 -9.24 -16.58
C ARG A 209 -13.55 -9.58 -16.15
N GLN A 210 -13.87 -10.87 -16.02
CA GLN A 210 -15.20 -11.31 -15.63
C GLN A 210 -15.48 -11.01 -14.15
N SER A 211 -14.51 -11.24 -13.28
CA SER A 211 -14.59 -10.91 -11.85
C SER A 211 -14.79 -9.40 -11.63
N LEU A 212 -14.05 -8.56 -12.36
CA LEU A 212 -14.20 -7.10 -12.29
C LEU A 212 -15.53 -6.62 -12.86
N ALA A 213 -15.98 -7.19 -13.99
CA ALA A 213 -17.26 -6.82 -14.62
C ALA A 213 -18.48 -7.17 -13.76
N ARG A 214 -18.38 -8.21 -12.92
CA ARG A 214 -19.43 -8.59 -11.96
C ARG A 214 -19.48 -7.71 -10.71
N SER A 215 -18.41 -6.97 -10.42
CA SER A 215 -18.34 -6.09 -9.25
C SER A 215 -18.93 -4.71 -9.51
N SER A 216 -19.59 -4.13 -8.52
CA SER A 216 -20.05 -2.74 -8.59
C SER A 216 -18.90 -1.78 -8.24
N PHE A 217 -18.53 -0.91 -9.18
CA PHE A 217 -17.37 -0.04 -9.00
C PHE A 217 -17.71 1.28 -8.27
N ALA A 218 -17.26 1.41 -7.03
CA ALA A 218 -17.55 2.57 -6.20
C ALA A 218 -16.59 3.76 -6.42
N TRP A 219 -16.72 4.49 -7.54
CA TRP A 219 -15.88 5.66 -7.88
C TRP A 219 -15.76 6.71 -6.76
N ARG A 220 -16.85 6.99 -6.03
CA ARG A 220 -16.85 7.94 -4.90
C ARG A 220 -15.98 7.50 -3.74
N ARG A 221 -15.75 6.19 -3.58
CA ARG A 221 -14.88 5.61 -2.56
C ARG A 221 -13.42 5.70 -3.00
N VAL A 222 -13.14 5.31 -4.25
CA VAL A 222 -11.81 5.39 -4.86
C VAL A 222 -11.29 6.82 -4.77
N ARG A 223 -12.03 7.80 -5.30
CA ARG A 223 -11.61 9.21 -5.25
C ARG A 223 -11.31 9.69 -3.84
N ARG A 224 -12.11 9.29 -2.84
CA ARG A 224 -11.90 9.75 -1.46
C ARG A 224 -10.66 9.12 -0.80
N LYS A 225 -10.41 7.83 -1.06
CA LYS A 225 -9.34 7.08 -0.40
C LYS A 225 -8.00 7.23 -1.11
N GLU A 226 -8.02 7.29 -2.42
CA GLU A 226 -6.81 7.31 -3.23
C GLU A 226 -6.30 8.71 -3.53
N PHE A 227 -7.11 9.76 -3.36
CA PHE A 227 -6.65 11.12 -3.68
C PHE A 227 -5.36 11.50 -2.94
N GLY A 228 -5.26 11.21 -1.65
CA GLY A 228 -4.04 11.47 -0.89
C GLY A 228 -2.84 10.69 -1.43
N VAL A 229 -3.05 9.42 -1.81
CA VAL A 229 -1.99 8.58 -2.38
C VAL A 229 -1.56 9.10 -3.74
N VAL A 230 -2.53 9.44 -4.61
CA VAL A 230 -2.31 10.02 -5.94
C VAL A 230 -1.49 11.30 -5.84
N CYS A 231 -1.91 12.24 -4.99
CA CYS A 231 -1.17 13.48 -4.77
C CYS A 231 0.23 13.21 -4.23
N SER A 232 0.38 12.29 -3.27
CA SER A 232 1.69 11.98 -2.67
C SER A 232 2.68 11.42 -3.68
N TRP A 233 2.29 10.45 -4.51
CA TRP A 233 3.24 9.87 -5.47
C TRP A 233 3.51 10.81 -6.64
N LEU A 234 2.53 11.63 -7.06
CA LEU A 234 2.77 12.69 -8.05
C LEU A 234 3.72 13.77 -7.51
N ALA A 235 3.55 14.18 -6.24
CA ALA A 235 4.48 15.08 -5.56
C ALA A 235 5.89 14.50 -5.56
N SER A 236 5.98 13.22 -5.20
CA SER A 236 7.23 12.48 -5.10
C SER A 236 7.94 12.42 -6.45
N ALA A 237 7.22 12.02 -7.50
CA ALA A 237 7.75 11.98 -8.86
C ALA A 237 8.27 13.36 -9.29
N LEU A 238 7.50 14.43 -9.06
CA LEU A 238 7.97 15.77 -9.35
C LEU A 238 9.24 16.11 -8.57
N VAL A 239 9.25 15.92 -7.25
CA VAL A 239 10.41 16.24 -6.40
C VAL A 239 11.66 15.50 -6.87
N LEU A 240 11.52 14.24 -7.29
CA LEU A 240 12.64 13.46 -7.82
C LEU A 240 13.15 14.01 -9.16
N LEU A 241 12.25 14.35 -10.09
CA LEU A 241 12.61 14.95 -11.38
C LEU A 241 13.31 16.30 -11.19
N LEU A 242 12.77 17.12 -10.29
CA LEU A 242 13.32 18.40 -9.88
C LEU A 242 14.71 18.24 -9.22
N TRP A 243 14.84 17.32 -8.27
CA TRP A 243 16.11 17.01 -7.61
C TRP A 243 17.18 16.58 -8.62
N LYS A 244 16.80 15.73 -9.55
CA LYS A 244 17.65 15.23 -10.63
C LYS A 244 18.10 16.34 -11.57
N GLN A 245 17.19 17.23 -11.96
CA GLN A 245 17.52 18.38 -12.77
C GLN A 245 18.48 19.34 -12.04
N TRP A 246 18.25 19.61 -10.75
CA TRP A 246 19.15 20.43 -9.91
C TRP A 246 20.58 19.90 -9.93
N GLU A 247 20.75 18.59 -9.69
CA GLU A 247 22.06 17.96 -9.61
C GLU A 247 22.79 17.96 -10.97
N GLN A 248 22.05 17.83 -12.08
CA GLN A 248 22.62 17.77 -13.44
C GLN A 248 22.99 19.15 -14.00
N GLU A 249 22.14 20.16 -13.84
CA GLU A 249 22.32 21.50 -14.45
C GLU A 249 23.06 22.48 -13.52
N GLY A 250 23.14 22.18 -12.23
CA GLY A 250 23.76 23.02 -11.22
C GLY A 250 22.91 24.25 -10.80
N PRO A 251 23.32 24.95 -9.72
CA PRO A 251 22.49 25.94 -9.04
C PRO A 251 22.20 27.23 -9.83
N MET A 252 22.96 27.52 -10.91
CA MET A 252 22.78 28.73 -11.72
C MET A 252 21.62 28.59 -12.72
N LEU A 253 21.56 27.48 -13.46
CA LEU A 253 20.51 27.20 -14.45
C LEU A 253 19.18 26.82 -13.79
N TRP A 254 19.24 26.15 -12.64
CA TRP A 254 18.07 25.81 -11.85
C TRP A 254 17.16 27.00 -11.50
N LYS A 255 17.73 28.19 -11.23
CA LYS A 255 16.95 29.38 -10.86
C LYS A 255 15.90 29.77 -11.90
N ALA A 256 16.13 29.44 -13.17
CA ALA A 256 15.19 29.68 -14.26
C ALA A 256 13.98 28.72 -14.22
N HIS A 257 14.17 27.49 -13.72
CA HIS A 257 13.15 26.44 -13.68
C HIS A 257 12.43 26.31 -12.32
N LEU A 258 13.03 26.83 -11.25
CA LEU A 258 12.45 26.92 -9.90
C LEU A 258 10.99 27.43 -9.86
N PRO A 259 10.58 28.51 -10.57
CA PRO A 259 9.20 28.99 -10.49
C PRO A 259 8.16 27.98 -10.97
N TYR A 260 8.47 27.13 -11.96
CA TYR A 260 7.55 26.10 -12.45
C TYR A 260 7.39 24.96 -11.45
N GLY A 261 8.49 24.54 -10.81
CA GLY A 261 8.46 23.55 -9.73
C GLY A 261 7.67 24.03 -8.51
N LEU A 262 7.88 25.29 -8.11
CA LEU A 262 7.13 25.92 -7.01
C LEU A 262 5.65 26.06 -7.35
N LEU A 263 5.32 26.49 -8.57
CA LEU A 263 3.93 26.59 -9.03
C LEU A 263 3.22 25.23 -8.98
N PHE A 264 3.86 24.17 -9.48
CA PHE A 264 3.29 22.82 -9.40
C PHE A 264 3.10 22.38 -7.94
N LEU A 265 4.08 22.61 -7.06
CA LEU A 265 3.96 22.26 -5.64
C LEU A 265 2.83 23.03 -4.96
N LEU A 266 2.67 24.32 -5.25
CA LEU A 266 1.59 25.16 -4.74
C LEU A 266 0.22 24.70 -5.24
N VAL A 267 0.10 24.35 -6.52
CA VAL A 267 -1.12 23.76 -7.10
C VAL A 267 -1.45 22.45 -6.37
N LEU A 268 -0.45 21.59 -6.16
CA LEU A 268 -0.64 20.32 -5.48
C LEU A 268 -1.06 20.49 -4.02
N LEU A 269 -0.40 21.37 -3.27
CA LEU A 269 -0.77 21.72 -1.89
C LEU A 269 -2.16 22.37 -1.81
N GLY A 270 -2.51 23.21 -2.78
CA GLY A 270 -3.83 23.80 -2.94
C GLY A 270 -4.91 22.75 -3.18
N LEU A 271 -4.65 21.76 -4.04
CA LEU A 271 -5.54 20.63 -4.28
C LEU A 271 -5.71 19.77 -3.02
N VAL A 272 -4.63 19.49 -2.29
CA VAL A 272 -4.66 18.75 -1.02
C VAL A 272 -5.48 19.50 0.02
N ARG A 273 -5.20 20.80 0.25
CA ARG A 273 -5.96 21.63 1.21
C ARG A 273 -7.42 21.81 0.81
N GLY A 274 -7.70 22.05 -0.47
CA GLY A 274 -9.06 22.18 -1.00
C GLY A 274 -9.88 20.93 -0.77
N MET A 275 -9.28 19.74 -0.94
CA MET A 275 -9.96 18.48 -0.63
C MET A 275 -10.14 18.22 0.86
N VAL A 276 -9.14 18.53 1.70
CA VAL A 276 -9.28 18.44 3.16
C VAL A 276 -10.41 19.36 3.63
N TRP A 277 -10.50 20.57 3.08
CA TRP A 277 -11.58 21.51 3.37
C TRP A 277 -12.94 21.01 2.86
N LEU A 278 -13.04 20.48 1.64
CA LEU A 278 -14.26 19.84 1.11
C LEU A 278 -14.69 18.63 1.95
N TYR A 279 -13.73 17.89 2.50
CA TYR A 279 -14.00 16.78 3.40
C TYR A 279 -14.58 17.27 4.73
N GLN A 280 -13.92 18.25 5.36
CA GLN A 280 -14.37 18.84 6.63
C GLN A 280 -15.72 19.56 6.50
N SER A 281 -15.96 20.29 5.41
CA SER A 281 -17.22 20.98 5.17
C SER A 281 -18.40 20.02 4.96
N ARG A 282 -18.18 18.88 4.31
CA ARG A 282 -19.21 17.83 4.17
C ARG A 282 -19.50 17.10 5.47
N THR A 283 -18.49 16.90 6.34
CA THR A 283 -18.72 16.33 7.67
C THR A 283 -19.45 17.28 8.61
N ARG A 284 -19.25 18.60 8.47
CA ARG A 284 -20.00 19.63 9.22
C ARG A 284 -21.45 19.76 8.78
N LYS A 285 -21.77 19.57 7.50
CA LYS A 285 -23.17 19.58 7.00
C LYS A 285 -23.96 18.31 7.32
N ALA A 286 -23.31 17.27 7.85
CA ALA A 286 -23.92 15.99 8.19
C ALA A 286 -23.97 15.74 9.72
N ALA A 287 -23.65 16.77 10.51
CA ALA A 287 -23.77 16.85 11.96
C ALA A 287 -24.80 17.94 12.27
#